data_AF-A0A6V7W818-F1
#
_entry.id   AF-A0A6V7W818-F1
#
_cell.length_a   1.000
_cell.length_b   1.000
_cell.length_c   1.000
_cell.angle_alpha   90.00
_cell.angle_beta   90.00
_cell.angle_gamma   90.00
#
_symmetry.space_group_name_H-M   'P 1'
#
loop_
_entity.id
_entity.type
_entity.pdbx_description
1 polymer ?
#
loop_
_entity_poly.entity_id
_entity_poly.type
_entity_poly.pdbx_seq_one_letter_code
_entity_poly.pdbx_strand_id
1 'polypeptide(L)'
;MLNGLSRGATLKEYKCKHEEQERGWVSTCTSIELAEALNSGYKVTKYFRALHYEKWDKELFKGYVAEFMSMKIHASGFPKEINTEEKEEQFMKECEERFGIQLEKRKMLPDKAMRYISKLMLNSLWGRFSLRNTLSKTFLTDSPAELKKFMENKSIEVNTIDKLTQDTILITYDRKNEFIEEHQTSNIVISLWTTSMARVHLLKAMQKIVGAPGCSLLYGDTDSVLFSYPKRQGCPLSAGPHLGDLAPEYDDCDIKEYVGAACKAYGLSMKEKKTGKEVTTLKVRGITLNSEVCKKLHYESFKESVMEFGRRFEDEREDEEEENNEENDVILVEYSHFLKPNLKKGTVVTTKLSKKFQPIILKGIVVPEYKIVNFGSKF
;
A
#
# COMPACT_ATOMS: atom_id res chain seq x y z
N MET A 1 12.65 -16.14 13.44
CA MET A 1 12.58 -14.85 14.16
C MET A 1 13.71 -13.98 13.64
N LEU A 2 13.39 -12.91 12.91
CA LEU A 2 14.34 -11.86 12.57
C LEU A 2 13.85 -10.61 13.32
N ASN A 3 14.31 -10.46 14.55
CA ASN A 3 14.26 -9.19 15.26
C ASN A 3 15.62 -8.54 15.08
N GLY A 4 15.64 -7.54 14.21
CA GLY A 4 16.80 -6.72 13.92
C GLY A 4 16.37 -5.72 12.85
N LEU A 5 16.17 -4.47 13.24
CA LEU A 5 16.12 -3.35 12.29
C LEU A 5 17.46 -3.37 11.55
N SER A 6 17.49 -3.87 10.33
CA SER A 6 18.71 -3.90 9.53
C SER A 6 19.05 -2.47 9.14
N ARG A 7 20.11 -1.92 9.74
CA ARG A 7 20.79 -0.72 9.23
C ARG A 7 21.29 -1.07 7.83
N GLY A 8 20.93 -0.27 6.82
CA GLY A 8 21.38 -0.49 5.43
C GLY A 8 22.90 -0.60 5.36
N ALA A 9 23.43 -1.37 4.41
CA ALA A 9 24.88 -1.44 4.18
C ALA A 9 25.34 -0.20 3.39
N THR A 10 26.61 0.21 3.51
CA THR A 10 27.20 1.39 2.83
C THR A 10 28.21 1.01 1.72
N LEU A 11 28.43 -0.28 1.47
CA LEU A 11 29.53 -0.75 0.62
C LEU A 11 29.18 -0.75 -0.87
N LYS A 12 29.66 0.27 -1.61
CA LYS A 12 29.56 0.37 -3.08
C LYS A 12 30.20 -0.79 -3.84
N GLU A 13 31.24 -1.41 -3.28
CA GLU A 13 31.97 -2.53 -3.90
C GLU A 13 31.47 -3.90 -3.43
N TYR A 14 30.30 -3.97 -2.79
CA TYR A 14 29.79 -5.22 -2.24
C TYR A 14 29.59 -6.26 -3.35
N LYS A 15 30.52 -7.21 -3.41
CA LYS A 15 30.34 -8.49 -4.09
C LYS A 15 29.88 -9.49 -3.05
N CYS A 16 28.69 -10.03 -3.27
CA CYS A 16 28.15 -11.09 -2.42
C CYS A 16 29.15 -12.26 -2.40
N LYS A 17 29.72 -12.56 -1.22
CA LYS A 17 30.68 -13.66 -1.03
C LYS A 17 30.00 -15.01 -0.86
N HIS A 18 28.67 -15.02 -0.74
CA HIS A 18 27.87 -16.22 -0.56
C HIS A 18 27.82 -17.08 -1.82
N GLU A 19 27.88 -18.39 -1.62
CA GLU A 19 27.70 -19.37 -2.69
C GLU A 19 26.29 -19.33 -3.29
N GLU A 20 26.06 -19.99 -4.44
CA GLU A 20 24.71 -20.05 -5.03
C GLU A 20 23.66 -20.63 -4.07
N GLN A 21 24.04 -21.63 -3.26
CA GLN A 21 23.14 -22.25 -2.29
C GLN A 21 22.76 -21.28 -1.16
N GLU A 22 23.72 -20.49 -0.70
CA GLU A 22 23.55 -19.49 0.36
C GLU A 22 22.77 -18.25 -0.11
N ARG A 23 22.75 -17.99 -1.42
CA ARG A 23 21.92 -16.95 -2.06
C ARG A 23 20.48 -17.38 -2.32
N GLY A 24 20.15 -18.65 -2.09
CA GLY A 24 18.80 -19.17 -2.22
C GLY A 24 17.93 -18.84 -1.00
N TRP A 25 16.62 -18.76 -1.21
CA TRP A 25 15.63 -18.71 -0.13
C TRP A 25 14.45 -19.61 -0.46
N VAL A 26 13.75 -20.06 0.59
CA VAL A 26 12.50 -20.80 0.43
C VAL A 26 11.34 -19.80 0.38
N SER A 27 10.49 -19.92 -0.63
CA SER A 27 9.32 -19.06 -0.81
C SER A 27 8.10 -19.87 -1.23
N THR A 28 6.93 -19.44 -0.76
CA THR A 28 5.63 -19.88 -1.26
C THR A 28 5.07 -18.75 -2.11
N CYS A 29 4.90 -18.99 -3.42
CA CYS A 29 4.43 -17.99 -4.37
C CYS A 29 3.44 -18.61 -5.36
N THR A 30 2.71 -17.76 -6.08
CA THR A 30 1.86 -18.22 -7.18
C THR A 30 2.71 -18.55 -8.40
N SER A 31 2.17 -19.37 -9.32
CA SER A 31 2.84 -19.67 -10.59
C SER A 31 3.09 -18.41 -11.44
N ILE A 32 2.26 -17.37 -11.25
CA ILE A 32 2.43 -16.04 -11.87
C ILE A 32 3.76 -15.42 -11.46
N GLU A 33 4.01 -15.31 -10.16
CA GLU A 33 5.22 -14.68 -9.62
C GLU A 33 6.45 -15.55 -9.90
N LEU A 34 6.30 -16.87 -9.82
CA LEU A 34 7.35 -17.81 -10.17
C LEU A 34 7.76 -17.66 -11.64
N ALA A 35 6.81 -17.56 -12.57
CA ALA A 35 7.10 -17.37 -13.98
C ALA A 35 7.88 -16.06 -14.22
N GLU A 36 7.48 -14.96 -13.57
CA GLU A 36 8.18 -13.68 -13.67
C GLU A 36 9.59 -13.74 -13.06
N ALA A 37 9.77 -14.44 -11.94
CA ALA A 37 11.09 -14.68 -11.36
C ALA A 37 12.00 -15.49 -12.31
N LEU A 38 11.48 -16.55 -12.93
CA LEU A 38 12.23 -17.33 -13.92
C LEU A 38 12.63 -16.47 -15.13
N ASN A 39 11.71 -15.64 -15.65
CA ASN A 39 12.00 -14.68 -16.73
C ASN A 39 13.08 -13.66 -16.33
N SER A 40 13.14 -13.32 -15.04
CA SER A 40 14.17 -12.44 -14.47
C SER A 40 15.50 -13.15 -14.19
N GLY A 41 15.65 -14.42 -14.58
CA GLY A 41 16.89 -15.19 -14.46
C GLY A 41 17.08 -15.95 -13.15
N TYR A 42 16.08 -15.95 -12.25
CA TYR A 42 16.12 -16.80 -11.06
C TYR A 42 15.99 -18.28 -11.45
N LYS A 43 16.53 -19.17 -10.59
CA LYS A 43 16.50 -20.63 -10.81
C LYS A 43 15.82 -21.34 -9.64
N VAL A 44 15.02 -22.34 -9.94
CA VAL A 44 14.44 -23.25 -8.93
C VAL A 44 15.45 -24.34 -8.63
N THR A 45 15.99 -24.35 -7.42
CA THR A 45 16.93 -25.39 -6.96
C THR A 45 16.23 -26.59 -6.34
N LYS A 46 15.08 -26.37 -5.70
CA LYS A 46 14.27 -27.41 -5.06
C LYS A 46 12.79 -27.09 -5.16
N TYR A 47 11.98 -28.12 -5.44
CA TYR A 47 10.53 -28.06 -5.48
C TYR A 47 9.95 -28.98 -4.40
N PHE A 48 9.01 -28.45 -3.60
CA PHE A 48 8.44 -29.16 -2.46
C PHE A 48 7.02 -29.64 -2.74
N ARG A 49 6.13 -28.70 -3.10
CA ARG A 49 4.70 -28.94 -3.30
C ARG A 49 4.10 -27.82 -4.14
N ALA A 50 3.07 -28.13 -4.92
CA ALA A 50 2.15 -27.14 -5.48
C ALA A 50 0.70 -27.53 -5.21
N LEU A 51 -0.16 -26.52 -5.23
CA LEU A 51 -1.60 -26.69 -5.42
C LEU A 51 -1.87 -26.49 -6.91
N HIS A 52 -2.37 -27.52 -7.57
CA HIS A 52 -2.63 -27.52 -9.01
C HIS A 52 -4.14 -27.48 -9.28
N TYR A 53 -4.53 -26.69 -10.28
CA TYR A 53 -5.92 -26.54 -10.72
C TYR A 53 -6.01 -26.85 -12.21
N GLU A 54 -6.86 -27.80 -12.58
CA GLU A 54 -7.03 -28.26 -13.96
C GLU A 54 -7.96 -27.35 -14.78
N LYS A 55 -8.95 -26.75 -14.12
CA LYS A 55 -9.98 -25.92 -14.75
C LYS A 55 -9.74 -24.45 -14.46
N TRP A 56 -9.82 -23.64 -15.52
CA TRP A 56 -9.62 -22.20 -15.48
C TRP A 56 -10.80 -21.51 -16.15
N ASP A 57 -11.20 -20.38 -15.57
CA ASP A 57 -12.25 -19.52 -16.12
C ASP A 57 -11.72 -18.08 -16.20
N LYS A 58 -11.74 -17.53 -17.41
CA LYS A 58 -11.31 -16.15 -17.71
C LYS A 58 -12.47 -15.15 -17.71
N GLU A 59 -13.71 -15.63 -17.67
CA GLU A 59 -14.94 -14.83 -17.76
C GLU A 59 -15.65 -14.68 -16.40
N LEU A 60 -15.29 -15.49 -15.40
CA LEU A 60 -15.93 -15.55 -14.07
C LEU A 60 -16.30 -14.18 -13.46
N PHE A 61 -15.39 -13.21 -13.56
CA PHE A 61 -15.59 -11.86 -12.99
C PHE A 61 -15.90 -10.78 -14.03
N LYS A 62 -15.95 -11.12 -15.32
CA LYS A 62 -16.11 -10.13 -16.39
C LYS A 62 -17.41 -9.35 -16.25
N GLY A 63 -18.53 -10.03 -16.02
CA GLY A 63 -19.83 -9.37 -15.84
C GLY A 63 -19.85 -8.43 -14.62
N TYR A 64 -19.30 -8.88 -13.49
CA TYR A 64 -19.20 -8.05 -12.29
C TYR A 64 -18.33 -6.81 -12.51
N VAL A 65 -17.14 -6.99 -13.08
CA VAL A 65 -16.22 -5.87 -13.35
C VAL A 65 -16.82 -4.93 -14.38
N ALA A 66 -17.48 -5.44 -15.43
CA ALA A 66 -18.08 -4.62 -16.46
C ALA A 66 -19.21 -3.73 -15.92
N GLU A 67 -20.09 -4.28 -15.10
CA GLU A 67 -21.20 -3.56 -14.47
C GLU A 67 -20.67 -2.41 -13.59
N PHE A 68 -19.85 -2.71 -12.58
CA PHE A 68 -19.38 -1.68 -11.65
C PHE A 68 -18.37 -0.72 -12.28
N MET A 69 -17.63 -1.15 -13.31
CA MET A 69 -16.77 -0.24 -14.07
C MET A 69 -17.61 0.70 -14.94
N SER A 70 -18.67 0.22 -15.59
CA SER A 70 -19.62 1.06 -16.34
C SER A 70 -20.20 2.15 -15.43
N MET A 71 -20.75 1.76 -14.27
CA MET A 71 -21.27 2.70 -13.28
C MET A 71 -20.21 3.70 -12.81
N LYS A 72 -18.97 3.24 -12.58
CA LYS A 72 -17.86 4.11 -12.18
C LYS A 72 -17.49 5.11 -13.28
N ILE A 73 -17.45 4.69 -14.54
CA ILE A 73 -17.10 5.54 -15.69
C ILE A 73 -18.21 6.57 -15.92
N HIS A 74 -19.49 6.17 -15.91
CA HIS A 74 -20.64 7.09 -15.98
C HIS A 74 -20.54 8.17 -14.92
N ALA A 75 -20.37 7.77 -13.66
CA ALA A 75 -20.26 8.69 -12.53
C ALA A 75 -18.96 9.51 -12.50
N SER A 76 -17.96 9.14 -13.31
CA SER A 76 -16.73 9.92 -13.49
C SER A 76 -16.89 11.01 -14.56
N GLY A 77 -17.78 10.80 -15.53
CA GLY A 77 -17.81 11.58 -16.77
C GLY A 77 -16.62 11.27 -17.69
N PHE A 78 -16.53 11.99 -18.81
CA PHE A 78 -15.42 11.84 -19.74
C PHE A 78 -14.11 12.41 -19.15
N PRO A 79 -12.98 11.72 -19.34
CA PRO A 79 -11.65 12.30 -19.11
C PRO A 79 -11.47 13.62 -19.86
N LYS A 80 -10.62 14.53 -19.35
CA LYS A 80 -10.43 15.87 -19.91
C LYS A 80 -9.91 15.85 -21.35
N GLU A 81 -9.18 14.79 -21.71
CA GLU A 81 -8.58 14.58 -23.02
C GLU A 81 -9.63 14.21 -24.08
N ILE A 82 -10.78 13.70 -23.64
CA ILE A 82 -11.95 13.33 -24.45
C ILE A 82 -12.93 14.50 -24.41
N ASN A 83 -12.78 15.38 -25.39
CA ASN A 83 -13.45 16.68 -25.44
C ASN A 83 -14.20 16.94 -26.76
N THR A 84 -14.32 15.92 -27.62
CA THR A 84 -15.05 15.98 -28.88
C THR A 84 -15.97 14.77 -28.98
N GLU A 85 -17.09 14.91 -29.67
CA GLU A 85 -18.07 13.84 -29.86
C GLU A 85 -17.45 12.59 -30.52
N GLU A 86 -16.58 12.77 -31.51
CA GLU A 86 -15.83 11.69 -32.16
C GLU A 86 -14.98 10.89 -31.15
N LYS A 87 -14.29 11.58 -30.22
CA LYS A 87 -13.47 10.92 -29.19
C LYS A 87 -14.34 10.23 -28.13
N GLU A 88 -15.49 10.80 -27.81
CA GLU A 88 -16.45 10.19 -26.88
C GLU A 88 -16.96 8.86 -27.45
N GLU A 89 -17.39 8.86 -28.71
CA GLU A 89 -17.84 7.65 -29.41
C GLU A 89 -16.73 6.61 -29.52
N GLN A 90 -15.52 7.04 -29.89
CA GLN A 90 -14.36 6.15 -29.95
C GLN A 90 -14.07 5.53 -28.57
N PHE A 91 -14.06 6.34 -27.50
CA PHE A 91 -13.82 5.84 -26.15
C PHE A 91 -14.86 4.81 -25.72
N MET A 92 -16.14 5.08 -25.99
CA MET A 92 -17.23 4.16 -25.66
C MET A 92 -17.12 2.84 -26.44
N LYS A 93 -16.81 2.91 -27.74
CA LYS A 93 -16.57 1.74 -28.59
C LYS A 93 -15.39 0.90 -28.08
N GLU A 94 -14.28 1.56 -27.73
CA GLU A 94 -13.10 0.87 -27.18
C GLU A 94 -13.38 0.21 -25.83
N CYS A 95 -14.23 0.81 -24.99
CA CYS A 95 -14.67 0.20 -23.73
C CYS A 95 -15.45 -1.10 -23.94
N GLU A 96 -16.34 -1.11 -24.93
CA GLU A 96 -17.13 -2.30 -25.28
C GLU A 96 -16.27 -3.38 -25.94
N GLU A 97 -15.48 -3.03 -26.96
CA GLU A 97 -14.66 -3.99 -27.72
C GLU A 97 -13.58 -4.65 -26.86
N ARG A 98 -12.90 -3.88 -26.00
CA ARG A 98 -11.76 -4.39 -25.22
C ARG A 98 -12.18 -5.05 -23.91
N PHE A 99 -13.20 -4.52 -23.25
CA PHE A 99 -13.53 -4.91 -21.88
C PHE A 99 -14.97 -5.44 -21.72
N GLY A 100 -15.80 -5.36 -22.76
CA GLY A 100 -17.23 -5.68 -22.67
C GLY A 100 -18.00 -4.70 -21.79
N ILE A 101 -17.51 -3.46 -21.65
CA ILE A 101 -18.12 -2.42 -20.82
C ILE A 101 -19.03 -1.57 -21.72
N GLN A 102 -20.33 -1.72 -21.55
CA GLN A 102 -21.30 -0.91 -22.27
C GLN A 102 -21.50 0.42 -21.55
N LEU A 103 -21.36 1.50 -22.31
CA LEU A 103 -21.52 2.87 -21.80
C LEU A 103 -22.70 3.57 -22.48
N GLU A 104 -23.31 4.51 -21.77
CA GLU A 104 -24.38 5.35 -22.31
C GLU A 104 -23.99 6.82 -22.16
N LYS A 105 -23.87 7.53 -23.30
CA LYS A 105 -23.46 8.94 -23.33
C LYS A 105 -24.29 9.82 -22.38
N ARG A 106 -25.61 9.60 -22.33
CA ARG A 106 -26.55 10.33 -21.44
C ARG A 106 -26.29 10.14 -19.94
N LYS A 107 -25.58 9.07 -19.53
CA LYS A 107 -25.26 8.78 -18.13
C LYS A 107 -23.89 9.31 -17.70
N MET A 108 -23.11 9.89 -18.62
CA MET A 108 -21.75 10.41 -18.38
C MET A 108 -21.77 11.73 -17.60
N LEU A 109 -22.33 11.71 -16.38
CA LEU A 109 -22.50 12.86 -15.51
C LEU A 109 -21.70 12.66 -14.21
N PRO A 110 -20.80 13.58 -13.84
CA PRO A 110 -20.01 13.47 -12.63
C PRO A 110 -20.87 13.34 -11.36
N ASP A 111 -20.77 12.19 -10.70
CA ASP A 111 -21.41 11.88 -9.42
C ASP A 111 -20.36 11.29 -8.46
N LYS A 112 -19.95 12.09 -7.48
CA LYS A 112 -18.93 11.68 -6.50
C LYS A 112 -19.38 10.51 -5.63
N ALA A 113 -20.65 10.44 -5.27
CA ALA A 113 -21.18 9.40 -4.38
C ALA A 113 -21.26 8.07 -5.13
N MET A 114 -21.86 8.07 -6.33
CA MET A 114 -21.93 6.86 -7.15
C MET A 114 -20.56 6.36 -7.58
N ARG A 115 -19.66 7.27 -7.95
CA ARG A 115 -18.27 6.89 -8.27
C ARG A 115 -17.57 6.23 -7.07
N TYR A 116 -17.82 6.72 -5.85
CA TYR A 116 -17.28 6.12 -4.62
C TYR A 116 -17.84 4.71 -4.39
N ILE A 117 -19.16 4.54 -4.47
CA ILE A 117 -19.83 3.24 -4.27
C ILE A 117 -19.35 2.22 -5.30
N SER A 118 -19.35 2.57 -6.59
CA SER A 118 -18.90 1.67 -7.65
C SER A 118 -17.42 1.28 -7.51
N LYS A 119 -16.55 2.24 -7.14
CA LYS A 119 -15.15 1.93 -6.81
C LYS A 119 -15.02 1.01 -5.60
N LEU A 120 -15.83 1.21 -4.57
CA LEU A 120 -15.81 0.37 -3.38
C LEU A 120 -16.20 -1.08 -3.71
N MET A 121 -17.22 -1.28 -4.55
CA MET A 121 -17.64 -2.61 -5.01
C MET A 121 -16.51 -3.32 -5.76
N LEU A 122 -15.91 -2.64 -6.75
CA LEU A 122 -14.75 -3.16 -7.49
C LEU A 122 -13.59 -3.57 -6.57
N ASN A 123 -13.25 -2.75 -5.57
CA ASN A 123 -12.09 -2.99 -4.71
C ASN A 123 -12.37 -4.01 -3.59
N SER A 124 -13.61 -4.14 -3.14
CA SER A 124 -13.97 -5.00 -2.00
C SER A 124 -14.10 -6.47 -2.38
N LEU A 125 -14.36 -6.78 -3.66
CA LEU A 125 -14.62 -8.14 -4.12
C LEU A 125 -13.49 -9.10 -3.76
N TRP A 126 -12.25 -8.79 -4.14
CA TRP A 126 -11.11 -9.68 -3.91
C TRP A 126 -10.78 -9.84 -2.42
N GLY A 127 -10.99 -8.77 -1.64
CA GLY A 127 -10.82 -8.80 -0.19
C GLY A 127 -11.83 -9.70 0.51
N ARG A 128 -13.05 -9.83 -0.05
CA ARG A 128 -14.11 -10.71 0.45
C ARG A 128 -13.71 -12.18 0.43
N PHE A 129 -13.00 -12.61 -0.62
CA PHE A 129 -12.53 -13.99 -0.75
C PHE A 129 -11.39 -14.34 0.23
N SER A 130 -10.69 -13.34 0.76
CA SER A 130 -9.60 -13.49 1.73
C SER A 130 -9.96 -13.03 3.15
N LEU A 131 -11.25 -13.06 3.51
CA LEU A 131 -11.68 -12.69 4.86
C LEU A 131 -11.04 -13.62 5.90
N ARG A 132 -10.53 -13.02 6.98
CA ARG A 132 -9.98 -13.76 8.11
C ARG A 132 -11.13 -14.45 8.85
N ASN A 133 -11.07 -15.78 8.95
CA ASN A 133 -12.04 -16.57 9.69
C ASN A 133 -11.79 -16.58 11.21
N THR A 134 -10.69 -15.95 11.65
CA THR A 134 -10.17 -16.00 13.03
C THR A 134 -10.31 -14.67 13.78
N LEU A 135 -11.23 -13.81 13.36
CA LEU A 135 -11.44 -12.53 14.05
C LEU A 135 -12.15 -12.76 15.38
N SER A 136 -11.62 -12.14 16.43
CA SER A 136 -12.27 -12.10 17.74
C SER A 136 -13.67 -11.54 17.62
N LYS A 137 -14.59 -12.20 18.31
CA LYS A 137 -16.00 -11.82 18.35
C LYS A 137 -16.33 -11.30 19.73
N THR A 138 -17.27 -10.37 19.76
CA THR A 138 -17.80 -9.80 20.99
C THR A 138 -19.27 -10.16 21.13
N PHE A 139 -19.68 -10.56 22.33
CA PHE A 139 -21.07 -10.83 22.66
C PHE A 139 -21.47 -10.06 23.93
N LEU A 140 -22.59 -9.35 23.85
CA LEU A 140 -23.13 -8.58 24.96
C LEU A 140 -24.28 -9.35 25.59
N THR A 141 -24.25 -9.55 26.90
CA THR A 141 -25.32 -10.26 27.60
C THR A 141 -25.47 -9.77 29.04
N ASP A 142 -26.67 -9.89 29.58
CA ASP A 142 -27.01 -9.73 30.99
C ASP A 142 -27.40 -11.06 31.66
N SER A 143 -27.34 -12.17 30.91
CA SER A 143 -27.77 -13.49 31.36
C SER A 143 -26.60 -14.32 31.89
N PRO A 144 -26.63 -14.76 33.16
CA PRO A 144 -25.66 -15.71 33.69
C PRO A 144 -25.66 -17.05 32.96
N ALA A 145 -26.81 -17.46 32.38
CA ALA A 145 -26.92 -18.70 31.63
C ALA A 145 -26.18 -18.63 30.28
N GLU A 146 -26.25 -17.49 29.59
CA GLU A 146 -25.46 -17.26 28.38
C GLU A 146 -23.97 -17.21 28.71
N LEU A 147 -23.56 -16.50 29.78
CA LEU A 147 -22.17 -16.53 30.23
C LEU A 147 -21.67 -17.95 30.46
N LYS A 148 -22.44 -18.76 31.19
CA LYS A 148 -22.10 -20.18 31.45
C LYS A 148 -21.94 -20.96 30.13
N LYS A 149 -22.85 -20.77 29.17
CA LYS A 149 -22.76 -21.39 27.85
C LYS A 149 -21.49 -21.03 27.10
N PHE A 150 -21.03 -19.78 27.17
CA PHE A 150 -19.74 -19.37 26.58
C PHE A 150 -18.55 -20.01 27.31
N MET A 151 -18.57 -20.06 28.64
CA MET A 151 -17.49 -20.67 29.43
C MET A 151 -17.36 -22.18 29.24
N GLU A 152 -18.48 -22.88 29.00
CA GLU A 152 -18.51 -24.33 28.80
C GLU A 152 -18.32 -24.76 27.33
N ASN A 153 -18.35 -23.80 26.39
CA ASN A 153 -18.25 -24.10 24.97
C ASN A 153 -16.80 -24.46 24.57
N LYS A 154 -16.58 -25.74 24.30
CA LYS A 154 -15.25 -26.28 23.93
C LYS A 154 -14.71 -25.75 22.60
N SER A 155 -15.55 -25.24 21.71
CA SER A 155 -15.17 -24.74 20.37
C SER A 155 -14.60 -23.32 20.37
N ILE A 156 -14.69 -22.62 21.50
CA ILE A 156 -14.23 -21.24 21.64
C ILE A 156 -13.25 -21.10 22.81
N GLU A 157 -12.51 -20.01 22.79
CA GLU A 157 -11.64 -19.57 23.86
C GLU A 157 -12.10 -18.17 24.28
N VAL A 158 -12.50 -18.03 25.54
CA VAL A 158 -12.93 -16.74 26.08
C VAL A 158 -11.69 -15.94 26.48
N ASN A 159 -11.50 -14.79 25.84
CA ASN A 159 -10.35 -13.91 26.04
C ASN A 159 -10.57 -12.95 27.21
N THR A 160 -11.70 -12.22 27.19
CA THR A 160 -12.04 -11.25 28.22
C THR A 160 -13.52 -11.29 28.55
N ILE A 161 -13.84 -11.03 29.83
CA ILE A 161 -15.20 -10.76 30.29
C ILE A 161 -15.14 -9.40 30.98
N ASP A 162 -15.68 -8.39 30.32
CA ASP A 162 -15.69 -7.02 30.81
C ASP A 162 -17.09 -6.65 31.30
N LYS A 163 -17.22 -6.36 32.60
CA LYS A 163 -18.46 -5.80 33.16
C LYS A 163 -18.63 -4.37 32.64
N LEU A 164 -19.72 -4.11 31.92
CA LEU A 164 -20.02 -2.79 31.34
C LEU A 164 -21.00 -2.00 32.21
N THR A 165 -22.03 -2.64 32.73
CA THR A 165 -23.01 -2.06 33.66
C THR A 165 -23.17 -2.97 34.88
N GLN A 166 -24.11 -2.69 35.79
CA GLN A 166 -24.38 -3.58 36.91
C GLN A 166 -24.80 -4.98 36.46
N ASP A 167 -25.58 -5.06 35.37
CA ASP A 167 -26.19 -6.30 34.89
C ASP A 167 -25.62 -6.78 33.55
N THR A 168 -24.97 -5.91 32.77
CA THR A 168 -24.46 -6.25 31.43
C THR A 168 -22.95 -6.51 31.41
N ILE A 169 -22.56 -7.59 30.75
CA ILE A 169 -21.18 -7.97 30.47
C ILE A 169 -20.91 -8.03 28.96
N LEU A 170 -19.65 -7.80 28.59
CA LEU A 170 -19.10 -7.99 27.26
C LEU A 170 -18.14 -9.18 27.31
N ILE A 171 -18.44 -10.20 26.53
CA ILE A 171 -17.59 -11.38 26.37
C ILE A 171 -16.85 -11.24 25.05
N THR A 172 -15.52 -11.20 25.10
CA THR A 172 -14.67 -11.32 23.91
C THR A 172 -14.13 -12.73 23.82
N TYR A 173 -14.28 -13.37 22.67
CA TYR A 173 -13.86 -14.76 22.46
C TYR A 173 -13.33 -14.99 21.05
N ASP A 174 -12.43 -15.96 20.95
CA ASP A 174 -11.93 -16.50 19.68
C ASP A 174 -12.49 -17.91 19.46
N ARG A 175 -12.57 -18.31 18.20
CA ARG A 175 -12.88 -19.69 17.84
C ARG A 175 -11.58 -20.46 17.77
N LYS A 176 -11.50 -21.60 18.45
CA LYS A 176 -10.28 -22.42 18.46
C LYS A 176 -9.99 -22.94 17.06
N ASN A 177 -8.71 -23.10 16.74
CA ASN A 177 -8.26 -23.40 15.38
C ASN A 177 -8.88 -24.67 14.80
N GLU A 178 -9.11 -25.70 15.62
CA GLU A 178 -9.69 -26.97 15.19
C GLU A 178 -11.18 -26.86 14.81
N PHE A 179 -11.84 -25.78 15.24
CA PHE A 179 -13.26 -25.54 15.05
C PHE A 179 -13.53 -24.35 14.10
N ILE A 180 -12.51 -23.76 13.49
CA ILE A 180 -12.68 -22.69 12.51
C ILE A 180 -13.42 -23.25 11.30
N GLU A 181 -14.55 -22.63 10.97
CA GLU A 181 -15.26 -22.86 9.73
C GLU A 181 -14.92 -21.71 8.79
N GLU A 182 -14.54 -22.04 7.57
CA GLU A 182 -14.32 -21.02 6.55
C GLU A 182 -15.63 -20.36 6.15
N HIS A 183 -15.61 -19.05 5.92
CA HIS A 183 -16.78 -18.37 5.38
C HIS A 183 -17.16 -19.00 4.03
N GLN A 184 -18.47 -19.13 3.74
CA GLN A 184 -18.97 -19.77 2.51
C GLN A 184 -18.44 -19.13 1.21
N THR A 185 -18.06 -17.86 1.30
CA THR A 185 -17.49 -17.09 0.19
C THR A 185 -15.96 -16.99 0.25
N SER A 186 -15.29 -17.66 1.17
CA SER A 186 -13.82 -17.62 1.25
C SER A 186 -13.21 -18.47 0.15
N ASN A 187 -12.28 -17.87 -0.58
CA ASN A 187 -11.46 -18.54 -1.58
C ASN A 187 -10.13 -17.79 -1.72
N ILE A 188 -9.14 -18.18 -0.92
CA ILE A 188 -7.84 -17.50 -0.88
C ILE A 188 -7.11 -17.53 -2.23
N VAL A 189 -7.37 -18.54 -3.06
CA VAL A 189 -6.72 -18.73 -4.37
C VAL A 189 -7.04 -17.56 -5.30
N ILE A 190 -8.29 -17.12 -5.32
CA ILE A 190 -8.76 -15.98 -6.12
C ILE A 190 -8.01 -14.71 -5.71
N SER A 191 -7.95 -14.41 -4.42
CA SER A 191 -7.24 -13.24 -3.89
C SER A 191 -5.73 -13.30 -4.17
N LEU A 192 -5.12 -14.48 -4.07
CA LEU A 192 -3.71 -14.70 -4.40
C LEU A 192 -3.44 -14.42 -5.88
N TRP A 193 -4.30 -14.89 -6.78
CA TRP A 193 -4.16 -14.65 -8.22
C TRP A 193 -4.25 -13.17 -8.56
N THR A 194 -5.30 -12.48 -8.11
CA THR A 194 -5.50 -11.05 -8.37
C THR A 194 -4.33 -10.22 -7.85
N THR A 195 -3.89 -10.46 -6.61
CA THR A 195 -2.80 -9.67 -6.01
C THR A 195 -1.43 -9.99 -6.63
N SER A 196 -1.20 -11.23 -7.07
CA SER A 196 0.03 -11.60 -7.80
C SER A 196 0.10 -10.91 -9.15
N MET A 197 -1.01 -10.89 -9.90
CA MET A 197 -1.09 -10.20 -11.18
C MET A 197 -0.89 -8.69 -11.03
N ALA A 198 -1.47 -8.08 -9.99
CA ALA A 198 -1.25 -6.67 -9.67
C ALA A 198 0.23 -6.37 -9.35
N ARG A 199 0.89 -7.21 -8.54
CA ARG A 199 2.32 -7.06 -8.22
C ARG A 199 3.20 -7.20 -9.45
N VAL A 200 2.95 -8.19 -10.32
CA VAL A 200 3.69 -8.36 -11.58
C VAL A 200 3.45 -7.18 -12.52
N HIS A 201 2.23 -6.64 -12.57
CA HIS A 201 1.93 -5.45 -13.38
C HIS A 201 2.75 -4.23 -12.91
N LEU A 202 2.76 -3.98 -11.60
CA LEU A 202 3.58 -2.91 -11.00
C LEU A 202 5.09 -3.15 -11.24
N LEU A 203 5.56 -4.39 -11.05
CA LEU A 203 6.96 -4.76 -11.30
C LEU A 203 7.38 -4.47 -12.74
N LYS A 204 6.54 -4.78 -13.72
CA LYS A 204 6.83 -4.49 -15.15
C LYS A 204 6.93 -2.99 -15.42
N ALA A 205 6.08 -2.18 -14.79
CA ALA A 205 6.21 -0.71 -14.88
C ALA A 205 7.54 -0.23 -14.27
N MET A 206 7.91 -0.76 -13.09
CA MET A 206 9.18 -0.45 -12.44
C MET A 206 10.39 -0.87 -13.29
N GLN A 207 10.37 -2.07 -13.88
CA GLN A 207 11.43 -2.56 -14.77
C GLN A 207 11.59 -1.69 -16.01
N LYS A 208 10.49 -1.23 -16.62
CA LYS A 208 10.54 -0.27 -17.75
C LYS A 208 11.20 1.04 -17.36
N ILE A 209 10.88 1.58 -16.18
CA ILE A 209 11.52 2.78 -15.65
C ILE A 209 13.01 2.55 -15.44
N VAL A 210 13.39 1.48 -14.74
CA VAL A 210 14.80 1.19 -14.41
C VAL A 210 15.63 0.89 -15.66
N GLY A 211 15.05 0.25 -16.67
CA GLY A 211 15.72 -0.03 -17.93
C GLY A 211 15.85 1.18 -18.87
N ALA A 212 15.13 2.27 -18.61
CA ALA A 212 15.17 3.48 -19.44
C ALA A 212 16.38 4.37 -19.07
N PRO A 213 17.19 4.83 -20.05
CA PRO A 213 18.39 5.60 -19.77
C PRO A 213 18.12 6.88 -18.98
N GLY A 214 18.88 7.11 -17.89
CA GLY A 214 18.76 8.34 -17.09
C GLY A 214 17.45 8.48 -16.31
N CYS A 215 16.61 7.43 -16.27
CA CYS A 215 15.44 7.39 -15.40
C CYS A 215 15.83 6.91 -14.00
N SER A 216 15.10 7.33 -12.97
CA SER A 216 15.29 6.84 -11.61
C SER A 216 13.94 6.55 -10.96
N LEU A 217 13.76 5.31 -10.53
CA LEU A 217 12.60 4.92 -9.73
C LEU A 217 12.76 5.45 -8.30
N LEU A 218 11.79 6.23 -7.83
CA LEU A 218 11.84 6.90 -6.53
C LEU A 218 10.94 6.21 -5.50
N TYR A 219 9.76 5.77 -5.90
CA TYR A 219 8.79 5.12 -5.01
C TYR A 219 7.85 4.20 -5.79
N GLY A 220 7.32 3.18 -5.12
CA GLY A 220 6.24 2.35 -5.64
C GLY A 220 5.36 1.82 -4.51
N ASP A 221 4.05 1.86 -4.69
CA ASP A 221 3.08 1.32 -3.72
C ASP A 221 1.82 0.85 -4.43
N THR A 222 1.58 -0.47 -4.36
CA THR A 222 0.37 -1.19 -4.80
C THR A 222 0.03 -1.02 -6.28
N ASP A 223 -0.38 0.17 -6.69
CA ASP A 223 -0.86 0.57 -8.02
C ASP A 223 -0.25 1.89 -8.51
N SER A 224 0.77 2.41 -7.82
CA SER A 224 1.44 3.68 -8.14
C SER A 224 2.95 3.54 -8.21
N VAL A 225 3.57 4.34 -9.09
CA VAL A 225 5.02 4.54 -9.17
C VAL A 225 5.31 6.04 -9.23
N LEU A 226 6.36 6.45 -8.52
CA LEU A 226 6.96 7.78 -8.64
C LEU A 226 8.38 7.61 -9.18
N PHE A 227 8.72 8.36 -10.20
CA PHE A 227 10.02 8.26 -10.85
C PHE A 227 10.40 9.59 -11.51
N SER A 228 11.69 9.77 -11.75
CA SER A 228 12.22 10.86 -12.56
C SER A 228 12.69 10.34 -13.91
N TYR A 229 12.64 11.19 -14.93
CA TYR A 229 13.11 10.88 -16.28
C TYR A 229 13.63 12.14 -16.98
N PRO A 230 14.58 12.02 -17.93
CA PRO A 230 15.07 13.18 -18.68
C PRO A 230 13.99 13.72 -19.60
N LYS A 231 13.67 15.02 -19.51
CA LYS A 231 12.63 15.66 -20.35
C LYS A 231 12.81 15.42 -21.84
N ARG A 232 14.07 15.34 -22.30
CA ARG A 232 14.41 15.11 -23.73
C ARG A 232 14.05 13.71 -24.23
N GLN A 233 14.00 12.71 -23.36
CA GLN A 233 13.68 11.32 -23.74
C GLN A 233 12.18 11.02 -23.67
N GLY A 234 11.41 11.85 -22.97
CA GLY A 234 10.00 11.60 -22.73
C GLY A 234 9.75 10.57 -21.63
N CYS A 235 8.47 10.39 -21.28
CA CYS A 235 8.07 9.43 -20.25
C CYS A 235 8.27 7.99 -20.76
N PRO A 236 8.97 7.11 -20.03
CA PRO A 236 9.15 5.70 -20.41
C PRO A 236 7.86 4.86 -20.26
N LEU A 237 6.82 5.42 -19.65
CA LEU A 237 5.54 4.76 -19.43
C LEU A 237 4.45 5.40 -20.28
N SER A 238 3.55 4.56 -20.80
CA SER A 238 2.35 4.99 -21.51
C SER A 238 1.22 5.21 -20.50
N ALA A 239 0.59 6.38 -20.58
CA ALA A 239 -0.64 6.68 -19.86
C ALA A 239 -1.85 6.52 -20.79
N GLY A 240 -3.01 6.24 -20.22
CA GLY A 240 -4.24 6.09 -21.00
C GLY A 240 -5.51 6.17 -20.14
N PRO A 241 -6.68 6.34 -20.79
CA PRO A 241 -7.95 6.54 -20.11
C PRO A 241 -8.64 5.22 -19.71
N HIS A 242 -8.10 4.07 -20.11
CA HIS A 242 -8.80 2.79 -20.04
C HIS A 242 -8.48 1.99 -18.78
N LEU A 243 -9.29 0.95 -18.56
CA LEU A 243 -9.08 0.02 -17.45
C LEU A 243 -7.69 -0.65 -17.56
N GLY A 244 -6.88 -0.45 -16.53
CA GLY A 244 -5.54 -1.02 -16.44
C GLY A 244 -4.42 -0.11 -16.95
N ASP A 245 -4.78 1.04 -17.54
CA ASP A 245 -3.80 2.05 -17.92
C ASP A 245 -3.29 2.80 -16.68
N LEU A 246 -2.04 3.27 -16.77
CA LEU A 246 -1.50 4.24 -15.83
C LEU A 246 -2.08 5.61 -16.12
N ALA A 247 -2.34 6.39 -15.07
CA ALA A 247 -2.81 7.77 -15.19
C ALA A 247 -1.88 8.72 -14.41
N PRO A 248 -1.59 9.91 -14.94
CA PRO A 248 -0.81 10.91 -14.22
C PRO A 248 -1.61 11.43 -13.01
N GLU A 249 -1.10 11.22 -11.80
CA GLU A 249 -1.78 11.64 -10.57
C GLU A 249 -1.70 13.17 -10.33
N TYR A 250 -0.58 13.78 -10.69
CA TYR A 250 -0.29 15.20 -10.48
C TYR A 250 -0.18 15.95 -11.81
N ASP A 251 -1.12 15.75 -12.73
CA ASP A 251 -1.04 16.32 -14.08
C ASP A 251 -1.11 17.87 -14.13
N ASP A 252 -1.65 18.49 -13.09
CA ASP A 252 -1.72 19.96 -12.95
C ASP A 252 -0.47 20.57 -12.29
N CYS A 253 0.47 19.75 -11.85
CA CYS A 253 1.65 20.17 -11.10
C CYS A 253 2.95 19.68 -11.74
N ASP A 254 4.01 20.46 -11.58
CA ASP A 254 5.39 20.01 -11.83
C ASP A 254 6.02 19.62 -10.49
N ILE A 255 6.32 18.34 -10.30
CA ILE A 255 7.07 17.88 -9.13
C ILE A 255 8.51 18.40 -9.22
N LYS A 256 8.94 19.14 -8.21
CA LYS A 256 10.29 19.74 -8.10
C LYS A 256 11.21 18.91 -7.23
N GLU A 257 10.69 18.38 -6.14
CA GLU A 257 11.47 17.64 -5.16
C GLU A 257 10.64 16.49 -4.58
N TYR A 258 11.32 15.36 -4.37
CA TYR A 258 10.81 14.19 -3.68
C TYR A 258 11.73 13.89 -2.50
N VAL A 259 11.13 13.64 -1.34
CA VAL A 259 11.85 13.21 -0.14
C VAL A 259 11.20 11.95 0.41
N GLY A 260 11.94 10.85 0.46
CA GLY A 260 11.47 9.57 0.98
C GLY A 260 12.10 9.24 2.33
N ALA A 261 11.30 8.98 3.35
CA ALA A 261 11.79 8.63 4.69
C ALA A 261 11.63 7.15 5.02
N ALA A 262 10.55 6.51 4.52
CA ALA A 262 10.26 5.10 4.70
C ALA A 262 9.13 4.67 3.75
N CYS A 263 8.77 3.38 3.76
CA CYS A 263 7.56 2.91 3.08
C CYS A 263 6.33 3.68 3.60
N LYS A 264 5.54 4.25 2.69
CA LYS A 264 4.35 5.08 3.00
C LYS A 264 4.66 6.33 3.85
N ALA A 265 5.91 6.82 3.80
CA ALA A 265 6.36 8.06 4.41
C ALA A 265 7.19 8.88 3.42
N TYR A 266 6.57 9.88 2.76
CA TYR A 266 7.23 10.73 1.77
C TYR A 266 6.65 12.15 1.70
N GLY A 267 7.48 13.08 1.23
CA GLY A 267 7.13 14.46 0.93
C GLY A 267 7.35 14.79 -0.55
N LEU A 268 6.52 15.68 -1.10
CA LEU A 268 6.65 16.26 -2.43
C LEU A 268 6.61 17.78 -2.33
N SER A 269 7.53 18.46 -3.01
CA SER A 269 7.40 19.89 -3.34
C SER A 269 7.12 20.03 -4.84
N MET A 270 6.10 20.82 -5.16
CA MET A 270 5.51 20.90 -6.49
C MET A 270 5.22 22.35 -6.86
N LYS A 271 5.17 22.64 -8.15
CA LYS A 271 4.74 23.94 -8.69
C LYS A 271 3.49 23.76 -9.54
N GLU A 272 2.40 24.43 -9.20
CA GLU A 272 1.17 24.38 -9.98
C GLU A 272 1.38 25.00 -11.36
N LYS A 273 1.01 24.30 -12.43
CA LYS A 273 1.25 24.75 -13.82
C LYS A 273 0.46 26.02 -14.18
N LYS A 274 -0.72 26.21 -13.59
CA LYS A 274 -1.62 27.35 -13.89
C LYS A 274 -1.22 28.64 -13.19
N THR A 275 -0.93 28.57 -11.90
CA THR A 275 -0.69 29.76 -11.07
C THR A 275 0.79 30.00 -10.80
N GLY A 276 1.63 28.97 -10.99
CA GLY A 276 3.03 29.00 -10.58
C GLY A 276 3.24 28.91 -9.07
N LYS A 277 2.18 28.70 -8.28
CA LYS A 277 2.25 28.60 -6.82
C LYS A 277 2.97 27.32 -6.39
N GLU A 278 3.80 27.43 -5.36
CA GLU A 278 4.41 26.26 -4.72
C GLU A 278 3.41 25.55 -3.80
N VAL A 279 3.35 24.23 -3.94
CA VAL A 279 2.46 23.35 -3.20
C VAL A 279 3.28 22.18 -2.68
N THR A 280 3.13 21.88 -1.39
CA THR A 280 3.76 20.72 -0.77
C THR A 280 2.72 19.67 -0.40
N THR A 281 3.14 18.40 -0.41
CA THR A 281 2.30 17.29 0.04
C THR A 281 3.14 16.38 0.91
N LEU A 282 2.59 16.02 2.07
CA LEU A 282 3.22 15.09 2.98
C LEU A 282 2.30 13.88 3.19
N LYS A 283 2.88 12.68 3.09
CA LYS A 283 2.19 11.41 3.32
C LYS A 283 2.96 10.64 4.38
N VAL A 284 2.37 10.45 5.56
CA VAL A 284 2.99 9.68 6.65
C VAL A 284 1.96 8.68 7.20
N ARG A 285 2.16 7.39 6.92
CA ARG A 285 1.28 6.34 7.44
C ARG A 285 1.40 6.24 8.96
N GLY A 286 0.26 6.19 9.64
CA GLY A 286 0.19 6.04 11.10
C GLY A 286 0.16 7.35 11.87
N ILE A 287 0.41 8.49 11.22
CA ILE A 287 0.30 9.83 11.81
C ILE A 287 -0.78 10.60 11.04
N THR A 288 -1.83 11.00 11.74
CA THR A 288 -2.86 11.88 11.18
C THR A 288 -2.32 13.31 11.14
N LEU A 289 -2.20 13.88 9.94
CA LEU A 289 -1.75 15.25 9.72
C LEU A 289 -2.91 16.22 9.90
N ASN A 290 -3.12 16.70 11.13
CA ASN A 290 -4.05 17.77 11.44
C ASN A 290 -3.30 19.11 11.61
N SER A 291 -4.03 20.21 11.80
CA SER A 291 -3.43 21.54 11.95
C SER A 291 -2.40 21.63 13.10
N GLU A 292 -2.61 20.92 14.20
CA GLU A 292 -1.68 20.89 15.35
C GLU A 292 -0.39 20.14 15.01
N VAL A 293 -0.52 18.93 14.46
CA VAL A 293 0.61 18.09 14.04
C VAL A 293 1.42 18.77 12.95
N CYS A 294 0.76 19.42 11.98
CA CYS A 294 1.41 20.13 10.88
C CYS A 294 2.26 21.34 11.35
N LYS A 295 2.15 21.80 12.60
CA LYS A 295 3.08 22.80 13.16
C LYS A 295 4.47 22.22 13.42
N LYS A 296 4.55 20.91 13.68
CA LYS A 296 5.82 20.20 13.97
C LYS A 296 6.26 19.32 12.80
N LEU A 297 5.31 18.64 12.15
CA LEU A 297 5.54 17.72 11.04
C LEU A 297 4.92 18.29 9.77
N HIS A 298 5.70 19.07 9.04
CA HIS A 298 5.38 19.59 7.71
C HIS A 298 6.51 19.25 6.74
N TYR A 299 6.38 19.67 5.48
CA TYR A 299 7.35 19.31 4.44
C TYR A 299 8.80 19.67 4.82
N GLU A 300 9.05 20.92 5.24
CA GLU A 300 10.41 21.35 5.59
C GLU A 300 11.00 20.58 6.79
N SER A 301 10.25 20.43 7.90
CA SER A 301 10.76 19.68 9.06
C SER A 301 10.95 18.20 8.76
N PHE A 302 10.06 17.60 7.95
CA PHE A 302 10.22 16.24 7.46
C PHE A 302 11.48 16.09 6.60
N LYS A 303 11.73 17.04 5.69
CA LYS A 303 12.92 17.07 4.86
C LYS A 303 14.17 17.18 5.71
N GLU A 304 14.20 18.12 6.65
CA GLU A 304 15.31 18.31 7.57
C GLU A 304 15.62 17.04 8.37
N SER A 305 14.61 16.40 8.95
CA SER A 305 14.73 15.10 9.64
C SER A 305 15.31 14.00 8.76
N VAL A 306 14.89 13.91 7.49
CA VAL A 306 15.42 12.90 6.54
C VAL A 306 16.86 13.20 6.13
N MET A 307 17.20 14.48 5.92
CA MET A 307 18.56 14.88 5.56
C MET A 307 19.53 14.69 6.73
N GLU A 308 19.11 15.00 7.95
CA GLU A 308 19.88 14.74 9.17
C GLU A 308 20.12 13.23 9.34
N PHE A 309 19.08 12.40 9.15
CA PHE A 309 19.22 10.96 9.15
C PHE A 309 20.21 10.47 8.08
N GLY A 310 20.20 11.07 6.89
CA GLY A 310 21.13 10.75 5.80
C GLY A 310 22.59 11.10 6.12
N ARG A 311 22.84 12.28 6.71
CA ARG A 311 24.19 12.77 7.07
C ARG A 311 24.93 11.81 8.00
N ARG A 312 24.22 11.17 8.94
CA ARG A 312 24.80 10.14 9.84
C ARG A 312 25.53 9.02 9.09
N PHE A 313 25.09 8.66 7.89
CA PHE A 313 25.75 7.62 7.07
C PHE A 313 26.91 8.15 6.23
N GLU A 314 27.05 9.48 6.11
CA GLU A 314 28.22 10.09 5.50
C GLU A 314 29.36 10.20 6.51
N ASP A 315 29.05 10.58 7.75
CA ASP A 315 30.01 10.84 8.83
C ASP A 315 30.57 9.56 9.49
N GLU A 316 29.83 8.43 9.51
CA GLU A 316 30.35 7.11 9.93
C GLU A 316 31.49 6.57 9.01
N ARG A 317 31.97 7.34 8.02
CA ARG A 317 33.16 7.05 7.21
C ARG A 317 34.47 7.64 7.76
N GLU A 318 34.40 8.52 8.75
CA GLU A 318 35.57 9.10 9.41
C GLU A 318 35.50 8.74 10.90
N ASP A 319 36.48 7.97 11.37
CA ASP A 319 36.61 7.61 12.78
C ASP A 319 36.58 8.87 13.66
N GLU A 320 35.67 8.97 14.63
CA GLU A 320 35.92 9.32 16.04
C GLU A 320 34.61 9.62 16.79
N GLU A 321 34.69 9.45 18.11
CA GLU A 321 33.63 9.51 19.10
C GLU A 321 32.96 10.90 19.17
N GLU A 322 31.84 11.10 18.47
CA GLU A 322 30.90 12.17 18.80
C GLU A 322 29.57 11.60 19.31
N GLU A 323 29.15 12.08 20.48
CA GLU A 323 27.87 11.76 21.11
C GLU A 323 26.74 12.00 20.10
N ASN A 324 26.21 10.90 19.56
CA ASN A 324 25.08 10.88 18.63
C ASN A 324 23.91 11.71 19.20
N ASN A 325 23.66 12.88 18.64
CA ASN A 325 22.41 13.61 18.85
C ASN A 325 21.26 12.86 18.13
N GLU A 326 20.80 11.75 18.71
CA GLU A 326 19.62 10.97 18.28
C GLU A 326 18.30 11.78 18.35
N GLU A 327 18.33 13.03 18.78
CA GLU A 327 17.16 13.88 18.92
C GLU A 327 16.77 14.62 17.63
N ASN A 328 17.71 14.90 16.71
CA ASN A 328 17.44 15.79 15.57
C ASN A 328 16.72 15.12 14.38
N ASP A 329 16.89 13.82 14.16
CA ASP A 329 16.17 13.08 13.11
C ASP A 329 14.75 12.66 13.56
N VAL A 330 14.39 12.93 14.81
CA VAL A 330 13.17 12.47 15.45
C VAL A 330 12.17 13.61 15.62
N ILE A 331 10.98 13.45 15.06
CA ILE A 331 9.89 14.43 15.24
C ILE A 331 8.84 13.84 16.19
N LEU A 332 8.70 14.46 17.36
CA LEU A 332 7.64 14.16 18.32
C LEU A 332 6.39 15.00 18.02
N VAL A 333 5.31 14.33 17.64
CA VAL A 333 4.01 14.95 17.38
C VAL A 333 3.03 14.62 18.49
N GLU A 334 2.25 15.60 18.88
CA GLU A 334 1.28 15.47 19.97
C GLU A 334 -0.13 15.76 19.46
N TYR A 335 -1.09 15.00 19.96
CA TYR A 335 -2.51 15.20 19.76
C TYR A 335 -3.10 15.64 21.09
N SER A 336 -3.36 16.94 21.24
CA SER A 336 -3.91 17.46 22.50
C SER A 336 -5.32 16.94 22.80
N HIS A 337 -6.09 16.63 21.75
CA HIS A 337 -7.50 16.27 21.85
C HIS A 337 -7.81 14.88 21.27
N PHE A 338 -7.05 13.86 21.66
CA PHE A 338 -7.32 12.49 21.20
C PHE A 338 -8.50 11.88 21.98
N LEU A 339 -9.60 11.61 21.27
CA LEU A 339 -10.78 10.96 21.85
C LEU A 339 -10.47 9.48 22.09
N LYS A 340 -10.43 9.10 23.37
CA LYS A 340 -10.26 7.72 23.80
C LYS A 340 -11.58 7.20 24.36
N PRO A 341 -12.28 6.30 23.64
CA PRO A 341 -13.48 5.67 24.19
C PRO A 341 -13.10 4.75 25.36
N ASN A 342 -13.84 4.85 26.45
CA ASN A 342 -13.78 3.94 27.58
C ASN A 342 -15.08 3.14 27.63
N LEU A 343 -15.05 1.95 27.02
CA LEU A 343 -16.21 1.06 26.93
C LEU A 343 -16.76 0.70 28.32
N LYS A 344 -15.90 0.54 29.34
CA LYS A 344 -16.32 0.17 30.70
C LYS A 344 -17.14 1.25 31.40
N LYS A 345 -16.84 2.52 31.10
CA LYS A 345 -17.54 3.66 31.71
C LYS A 345 -18.63 4.23 30.80
N GLY A 346 -18.78 3.71 29.58
CA GLY A 346 -19.64 4.30 28.56
C GLY A 346 -19.27 5.74 28.22
N THR A 347 -18.05 6.18 28.51
CA THR A 347 -17.61 7.57 28.35
C THR A 347 -16.56 7.70 27.26
N VAL A 348 -16.52 8.89 26.65
CA VAL A 348 -15.41 9.28 25.78
C VAL A 348 -14.62 10.33 26.54
N VAL A 349 -13.34 10.05 26.76
CA VAL A 349 -12.43 11.00 27.44
C VAL A 349 -11.43 11.54 26.45
N THR A 350 -11.15 12.83 26.56
CA THR A 350 -10.07 13.48 25.83
C THR A 350 -8.75 13.20 26.54
N THR A 351 -7.80 12.64 25.81
CA THR A 351 -6.46 12.33 26.32
C THR A 351 -5.39 12.90 25.40
N LYS A 352 -4.22 13.21 25.94
CA LYS A 352 -3.05 13.51 25.12
C LYS A 352 -2.49 12.21 24.55
N LEU A 353 -2.18 12.20 23.26
CA LEU A 353 -1.48 11.10 22.59
C LEU A 353 -0.23 11.66 21.92
N SER A 354 0.92 11.05 22.15
CA SER A 354 2.16 11.41 21.48
C SER A 354 2.59 10.30 20.53
N LYS A 355 3.09 10.68 19.35
CA LYS A 355 3.68 9.75 18.37
C LYS A 355 5.07 10.25 17.97
N LYS A 356 5.94 9.30 17.65
CA LYS A 356 7.28 9.56 17.14
C LYS A 356 7.31 9.28 15.64
N PHE A 357 7.81 10.24 14.86
CA PHE A 357 8.24 10.03 13.49
C PHE A 357 9.76 9.94 13.46
N GLN A 358 10.29 8.94 12.75
CA GLN A 358 11.72 8.78 12.50
C GLN A 358 11.90 8.15 11.12
N PRO A 359 12.82 8.66 10.26
CA PRO A 359 13.18 8.02 9.01
C PRO A 359 13.76 6.63 9.23
N ILE A 360 13.49 5.69 8.32
CA ILE A 360 13.97 4.30 8.43
C ILE A 360 14.28 3.75 7.03
N ILE A 361 15.46 3.17 6.89
CA ILE A 361 15.85 2.39 5.71
C ILE A 361 15.79 0.92 6.07
N LEU A 362 14.79 0.22 5.54
CA LEU A 362 14.61 -1.21 5.77
C LEU A 362 15.37 -2.07 4.74
N LYS A 363 15.56 -1.54 3.53
CA LYS A 363 16.16 -2.28 2.42
C LYS A 363 16.99 -1.33 1.56
N GLY A 364 18.17 -1.79 1.17
CA GLY A 364 19.06 -1.07 0.28
C GLY A 364 20.27 -0.46 0.96
N ILE A 365 21.03 0.27 0.15
CA ILE A 365 22.28 0.93 0.50
C ILE A 365 22.11 2.42 0.20
N VAL A 366 22.47 3.27 1.16
CA VAL A 366 22.57 4.72 0.92
C VAL A 366 23.88 4.96 0.18
N VAL A 367 23.79 5.57 -1.01
CA VAL A 367 24.95 6.04 -1.77
C VAL A 367 25.03 7.57 -1.69
N PRO A 368 26.16 8.20 -2.06
CA PRO A 368 26.29 9.65 -2.08
C PRO A 368 25.14 10.33 -2.82
N GLU A 369 24.83 11.57 -2.42
CA GLU A 369 23.63 12.30 -2.83
C GLU A 369 22.33 11.71 -2.25
N TYR A 370 22.41 10.94 -1.16
CA TYR A 370 21.28 10.36 -0.42
C TYR A 370 20.33 9.48 -1.28
N LYS A 371 20.87 8.81 -2.31
CA LYS A 371 20.12 7.85 -3.11
C LYS A 371 20.12 6.49 -2.42
N ILE A 372 18.99 5.79 -2.44
CA ILE A 372 18.89 4.41 -1.95
C ILE A 372 18.92 3.47 -3.15
N VAL A 373 19.90 2.57 -3.19
CA VAL A 373 19.97 1.49 -4.19
C VAL A 373 19.62 0.16 -3.55
N ASN A 374 18.97 -0.73 -4.31
CA ASN A 374 18.69 -2.08 -3.84
C ASN A 374 19.99 -2.87 -3.61
N PHE A 375 19.95 -3.82 -2.68
CA PHE A 375 21.05 -4.76 -2.49
C PHE A 375 21.34 -5.53 -3.79
N GLY A 376 22.61 -5.57 -4.20
CA GLY A 376 23.06 -6.33 -5.37
C GLY A 376 22.92 -5.63 -6.72
N SER A 377 22.51 -4.36 -6.76
CA SER A 377 22.63 -3.54 -7.97
C SER A 377 24.10 -3.45 -8.39
N LYS A 378 24.41 -3.81 -9.64
CA LYS A 378 25.75 -3.61 -10.22
C LYS A 378 25.90 -2.14 -10.63
N PHE A 379 26.96 -1.49 -10.16
CA PHE A 379 27.39 -0.18 -10.64
C PHE A 379 28.19 -0.31 -11.93
#